data_AF-A0A1E5A5B4-F1
#
_entry.id   AF-A0A1E5A5B4-F1
#
_cell.length_a   1.000
_cell.length_b   1.000
_cell.length_c   1.000
_cell.angle_alpha   90.00
_cell.angle_beta   90.00
_cell.angle_gamma   90.00
#
_symmetry.space_group_name_H-M   'P 1'
#
loop_
_entity.id
_entity.type
_entity.pdbx_description
1 polymer ?
#
loop_
_entity_poly.entity_id
_entity_poly.type
_entity_poly.pdbx_seq_one_letter_code
_entity_poly.pdbx_strand_id
1 'polypeptide(L)'
;MLLTGLVLIFSPFVFSLEPSAKTKAERSQHNIADLASGDFLIEPFERDDRGESVVIIIKDWDSTIYTHMAPTVNGNVAMPDDRWWWLNSRYHCSSFGPESLANGKIKQSGFIKCHDANAPQWREDSWTWPYNGQSKVSWMGNMFSPAHEIKGSHLYINL
;
A
#
# COMPACT_ATOMS: atom_id res chain seq x y z
N MET A 1 44.99 -4.16 -10.42
CA MET A 1 44.96 -2.74 -9.98
C MET A 1 44.17 -1.80 -10.89
N LEU A 2 43.79 -2.19 -12.12
CA LEU A 2 42.92 -1.37 -12.99
C LEU A 2 41.42 -1.44 -12.62
N LEU A 3 40.94 -2.55 -12.07
CA LEU A 3 39.52 -2.70 -11.66
C LEU A 3 39.13 -1.82 -10.47
N THR A 4 40.04 -1.62 -9.50
CA THR A 4 39.76 -0.83 -8.29
C THR A 4 39.64 0.67 -8.57
N GLY A 5 40.34 1.19 -9.59
CA GLY A 5 40.24 2.60 -9.99
C GLY A 5 38.91 2.95 -10.66
N LEU A 6 38.37 2.03 -11.48
CA LEU A 6 37.08 2.22 -12.15
C LEU A 6 35.90 2.27 -11.17
N VAL A 7 35.89 1.41 -10.15
CA VAL A 7 34.84 1.39 -9.12
C VAL A 7 34.78 2.70 -8.33
N LEU A 8 35.93 3.31 -8.05
CA LEU A 8 36.01 4.58 -7.31
C LEU A 8 35.54 5.79 -8.14
N ILE A 9 35.71 5.76 -9.47
CA ILE A 9 35.28 6.87 -10.34
C ILE A 9 33.75 6.88 -10.52
N PHE A 10 33.11 5.71 -10.52
CA PHE A 10 31.65 5.61 -10.68
C PHE A 10 30.86 5.75 -9.38
N SER A 11 31.49 5.58 -8.21
CA SER A 11 30.80 5.69 -6.92
C SER A 11 30.08 7.04 -6.70
N PRO A 12 30.65 8.23 -7.00
CA PRO A 12 29.92 9.48 -6.77
C PRO A 12 28.68 9.63 -7.66
N PHE A 13 28.69 9.04 -8.87
CA PHE A 13 27.53 9.06 -9.76
C PHE A 13 26.39 8.18 -9.25
N VAL A 14 26.71 7.02 -8.66
CA VAL A 14 25.70 6.15 -8.05
C VAL A 14 25.09 6.80 -6.81
N PHE A 15 25.90 7.41 -5.94
CA PHE A 15 25.39 8.12 -4.76
C PHE A 15 24.62 9.41 -5.12
N SER A 16 24.94 10.05 -6.24
CA SER A 16 24.22 11.23 -6.74
C SER A 16 22.82 10.92 -7.28
N LEU A 17 22.49 9.64 -7.50
CA LEU A 17 21.16 9.21 -7.93
C LEU A 17 20.23 8.86 -6.74
N GLU A 18 20.73 8.87 -5.51
CA GLU A 18 19.86 8.73 -4.35
C GLU A 18 18.91 9.93 -4.23
N PRO A 19 17.68 9.73 -3.70
CA PRO A 19 16.77 10.83 -3.42
C PRO A 19 17.44 11.89 -2.56
N SER A 20 17.30 13.16 -2.96
CA SER A 20 17.89 14.29 -2.23
C SER A 20 17.41 14.32 -0.78
N ALA A 21 18.22 14.85 0.15
CA ALA A 21 17.81 15.00 1.55
C ALA A 21 16.49 15.77 1.71
N LYS A 22 16.21 16.73 0.81
CA LYS A 22 14.93 17.45 0.75
C LYS A 22 13.78 16.52 0.39
N THR A 23 13.93 15.72 -0.65
CA THR A 23 12.94 14.70 -1.05
C THR A 23 12.74 13.65 0.05
N LYS A 24 13.80 13.30 0.80
CA LYS A 24 13.68 12.40 1.95
C LYS A 24 12.92 13.04 3.13
N ALA A 25 13.01 14.36 3.31
CA ALA A 25 12.32 15.10 4.37
C ALA A 25 10.83 15.38 4.05
N GLU A 26 10.49 15.55 2.77
CA GLU A 26 9.13 15.76 2.28
C GLU A 26 8.34 14.45 2.05
N ARG A 27 8.91 13.29 2.45
CA ARG A 27 8.21 12.00 2.36
C ARG A 27 6.95 12.01 3.21
N SER A 28 5.91 11.33 2.74
CA SER A 28 4.73 11.05 3.55
C SER A 28 5.10 10.31 4.83
N GLN A 29 4.56 10.79 5.94
CA GLN A 29 4.83 10.30 7.29
C GLN A 29 3.52 9.86 7.92
N HIS A 30 3.49 8.63 8.43
CA HIS A 30 2.31 8.04 9.05
C HIS A 30 2.64 7.70 10.49
N ASN A 31 1.87 8.24 11.44
CA ASN A 31 2.07 7.95 12.86
C ASN A 31 1.56 6.54 13.17
N ILE A 32 2.45 5.67 13.62
CA ILE A 32 2.16 4.29 14.00
C ILE A 32 2.40 4.02 15.49
N ALA A 33 2.51 5.09 16.33
CA ALA A 33 2.73 4.97 17.77
C ALA A 33 1.69 4.08 18.45
N ASP A 34 0.42 4.31 18.10
CA ASP A 34 -0.73 3.66 18.72
C ASP A 34 -1.19 2.42 17.93
N LEU A 35 -0.46 2.05 16.87
CA LEU A 35 -0.79 0.89 16.05
C LEU A 35 -0.34 -0.39 16.78
N ALA A 36 -1.27 -1.04 17.48
CA ALA A 36 -1.01 -2.30 18.15
C ALA A 36 -1.11 -3.49 17.18
N SER A 37 -0.63 -4.65 17.58
CA SER A 37 -0.76 -5.86 16.75
C SER A 37 -2.23 -6.22 16.58
N GLY A 38 -2.61 -6.56 15.35
CA GLY A 38 -4.00 -6.75 14.94
C GLY A 38 -4.75 -5.45 14.63
N ASP A 39 -4.08 -4.29 14.58
CA ASP A 39 -4.67 -3.02 14.13
C ASP A 39 -4.27 -2.67 12.69
N PHE A 40 -5.00 -1.69 12.15
CA PHE A 40 -4.71 -1.11 10.86
C PHE A 40 -5.03 0.39 10.86
N LEU A 41 -4.44 1.10 9.90
CA LEU A 41 -4.65 2.51 9.62
C LEU A 41 -4.91 2.67 8.13
N ILE A 42 -5.90 3.48 7.78
CA ILE A 42 -6.17 3.88 6.38
C ILE A 42 -6.15 5.39 6.33
N GLU A 43 -5.27 5.95 5.51
CA GLU A 43 -5.10 7.39 5.38
C GLU A 43 -5.08 7.80 3.90
N PRO A 44 -5.60 9.00 3.57
CA PRO A 44 -5.39 9.60 2.26
C PRO A 44 -3.91 9.75 1.96
N PHE A 45 -3.54 9.50 0.72
CA PHE A 45 -2.19 9.65 0.21
C PHE A 45 -2.25 10.34 -1.16
N GLU A 46 -1.83 11.60 -1.19
CA GLU A 46 -1.81 12.39 -2.42
C GLU A 46 -0.48 12.20 -3.16
N ARG A 47 -0.55 11.92 -4.47
CA ARG A 47 0.61 11.86 -5.36
C ARG A 47 0.50 12.97 -6.39
N ASP A 48 1.49 13.85 -6.42
CA ASP A 48 1.57 14.99 -7.36
C ASP A 48 1.31 14.59 -8.83
N ASP A 49 1.67 13.37 -9.23
CA ASP A 49 1.64 12.91 -10.62
C ASP A 49 0.69 11.72 -10.91
N ARG A 50 0.05 11.12 -9.89
CA ARG A 50 -0.70 9.85 -10.05
C ARG A 50 -2.11 9.84 -9.47
N GLY A 51 -2.62 11.00 -9.10
CA GLY A 51 -3.98 11.15 -8.57
C GLY A 51 -4.11 10.72 -7.12
N GLU A 52 -5.35 10.73 -6.64
CA GLU A 52 -5.66 10.39 -5.25
C GLU A 52 -5.45 8.89 -5.00
N SER A 53 -4.92 8.57 -3.83
CA SER A 53 -4.80 7.20 -3.36
C SER A 53 -5.06 7.16 -1.86
N VAL A 54 -5.25 5.96 -1.34
CA VAL A 54 -5.18 5.69 0.10
C VAL A 54 -3.99 4.79 0.38
N VAL A 55 -3.34 5.02 1.51
CA VAL A 55 -2.42 4.06 2.10
C VAL A 55 -3.17 3.22 3.13
N ILE A 56 -2.88 1.93 3.14
CA ILE A 56 -3.37 0.96 4.11
C ILE A 56 -2.16 0.39 4.83
N ILE A 57 -2.03 0.69 6.12
CA ILE A 57 -0.97 0.18 6.98
C ILE A 57 -1.59 -0.83 7.93
N ILE A 58 -1.12 -2.07 7.90
CA ILE A 58 -1.63 -3.15 8.74
C ILE A 58 -0.49 -3.64 9.60
N LYS A 59 -0.70 -3.71 10.92
CA LYS A 59 0.20 -4.41 11.82
C LYS A 59 -0.44 -5.72 12.20
N ASP A 60 0.04 -6.79 11.59
CA ASP A 60 -0.51 -8.12 11.79
C ASP A 60 -0.23 -8.64 13.21
N TRP A 61 -0.83 -9.76 13.56
CA TRP A 61 -0.75 -10.37 14.89
C TRP A 61 0.66 -10.83 15.27
N ASP A 62 1.50 -11.15 14.29
CA ASP A 62 2.92 -11.45 14.45
C ASP A 62 3.80 -10.18 14.53
N SER A 63 3.18 -8.99 14.50
CA SER A 63 3.80 -7.67 14.45
C SER A 63 4.49 -7.33 13.13
N THR A 64 4.28 -8.13 12.07
CA THR A 64 4.69 -7.77 10.71
C THR A 64 3.86 -6.58 10.24
N ILE A 65 4.52 -5.58 9.65
CA ILE A 65 3.85 -4.42 9.08
C ILE A 65 3.75 -4.58 7.57
N TYR A 66 2.51 -4.55 7.08
CA TYR A 66 2.20 -4.48 5.66
C TYR A 66 1.79 -3.06 5.30
N THR A 67 2.23 -2.58 4.15
CA THR A 67 1.86 -1.28 3.62
C THR A 67 1.43 -1.46 2.18
N HIS A 68 0.20 -1.06 1.89
CA HIS A 68 -0.39 -1.13 0.56
C HIS A 68 -0.94 0.23 0.17
N MET A 69 -1.03 0.47 -1.14
CA MET A 69 -1.75 1.62 -1.67
C MET A 69 -2.84 1.14 -2.61
N ALA A 70 -3.95 1.87 -2.61
CA ALA A 70 -5.04 1.68 -3.55
C ALA A 70 -5.43 3.02 -4.18
N PRO A 71 -5.64 3.07 -5.51
CA PRO A 71 -6.08 4.29 -6.17
C PRO A 71 -7.50 4.63 -5.73
N THR A 72 -7.79 5.93 -5.58
CA THR A 72 -9.13 6.41 -5.23
C THR A 72 -9.67 7.37 -6.28
N VAL A 73 -11.00 7.40 -6.39
CA VAL A 73 -11.76 8.36 -7.20
C VAL A 73 -12.86 8.93 -6.32
N ASN A 74 -12.78 10.24 -6.02
CA ASN A 74 -13.69 10.92 -5.09
C ASN A 74 -13.73 10.23 -3.72
N GLY A 75 -12.57 9.87 -3.17
CA GLY A 75 -12.42 9.20 -1.87
C GLY A 75 -12.80 7.71 -1.82
N ASN A 76 -13.28 7.12 -2.93
CA ASN A 76 -13.63 5.69 -2.99
C ASN A 76 -12.55 4.90 -3.71
N VAL A 77 -12.24 3.69 -3.26
CA VAL A 77 -11.19 2.84 -3.85
C VAL A 77 -11.64 2.29 -5.20
N ALA A 78 -10.88 2.56 -6.25
CA ALA A 78 -11.19 2.05 -7.59
C ALA A 78 -10.85 0.56 -7.68
N MET A 79 -11.88 -0.28 -7.82
CA MET A 79 -11.72 -1.74 -7.85
C MET A 79 -11.25 -2.20 -9.24
N PRO A 80 -10.35 -3.19 -9.34
CA PRO A 80 -9.86 -3.66 -10.63
C PRO A 80 -10.98 -4.33 -11.45
N ASP A 81 -11.08 -3.95 -12.73
CA ASP A 81 -11.98 -4.59 -13.72
C ASP A 81 -11.17 -5.29 -14.83
N ASP A 82 -11.81 -6.20 -15.56
CA ASP A 82 -11.19 -7.10 -16.52
C ASP A 82 -10.29 -6.35 -17.53
N ARG A 83 -8.99 -6.63 -17.45
CA ARG A 83 -7.90 -6.21 -18.33
C ARG A 83 -7.23 -4.86 -18.05
N TRP A 84 -7.90 -3.81 -17.56
CA TRP A 84 -7.28 -2.46 -17.46
C TRP A 84 -7.40 -1.85 -16.06
N TRP A 85 -6.56 -2.39 -15.17
CA TRP A 85 -6.36 -2.23 -13.72
C TRP A 85 -6.36 -0.83 -13.05
N TRP A 86 -6.70 0.27 -13.73
CA TRP A 86 -6.70 1.59 -13.09
C TRP A 86 -7.50 2.70 -13.77
N LEU A 87 -7.72 2.65 -15.08
CA LEU A 87 -8.31 3.77 -15.83
C LEU A 87 -9.81 3.61 -16.10
N ASN A 88 -10.34 2.39 -16.00
CA ASN A 88 -11.72 2.06 -16.35
C ASN A 88 -12.40 1.20 -15.28
N SER A 89 -12.05 1.41 -14.00
CA SER A 89 -12.81 0.79 -12.93
C SER A 89 -14.26 1.27 -13.03
N ARG A 90 -15.19 0.33 -13.20
CA ARG A 90 -16.63 0.64 -13.21
C ARG A 90 -17.22 0.66 -11.80
N TYR A 91 -16.47 0.21 -10.80
CA TYR A 91 -16.93 0.07 -9.43
C TYR A 91 -15.94 0.69 -8.46
N HIS A 92 -16.41 1.68 -7.71
CA HIS A 92 -15.62 2.34 -6.67
C HIS A 92 -16.15 1.90 -5.32
N CYS A 93 -15.29 1.28 -4.52
CA CYS A 93 -15.63 0.78 -3.19
C CYS A 93 -15.56 1.91 -2.15
N SER A 94 -16.67 2.15 -1.44
CA SER A 94 -16.73 3.17 -0.40
C SER A 94 -16.17 2.69 0.94
N SER A 95 -16.29 1.40 1.22
CA SER A 95 -15.81 0.75 2.44
C SER A 95 -14.76 -0.30 2.10
N PHE A 96 -13.57 0.12 1.68
CA PHE A 96 -12.44 -0.77 1.39
C PHE A 96 -11.49 -0.87 2.58
N GLY A 97 -11.06 -2.09 2.92
CA GLY A 97 -10.07 -2.28 3.98
C GLY A 97 -9.94 -3.73 4.47
N PRO A 98 -9.14 -3.97 5.51
CA PRO A 98 -9.02 -5.28 6.15
C PRO A 98 -10.35 -5.76 6.73
N GLU A 99 -10.58 -7.06 6.73
CA GLU A 99 -11.67 -7.65 7.49
C GLU A 99 -11.44 -7.47 8.99
N SER A 100 -12.41 -6.84 9.64
CA SER A 100 -12.37 -6.61 11.08
C SER A 100 -13.32 -7.55 11.85
N LEU A 101 -12.96 -7.81 13.10
CA LEU A 101 -13.78 -8.42 14.14
C LEU A 101 -14.66 -7.35 14.80
N ALA A 102 -15.66 -7.77 15.58
CA ALA A 102 -16.57 -6.87 16.29
C ALA A 102 -15.87 -5.93 17.29
N ASN A 103 -14.64 -6.26 17.71
CA ASN A 103 -13.82 -5.43 18.59
C ASN A 103 -12.92 -4.42 17.85
N GLY A 104 -13.09 -4.29 16.52
CA GLY A 104 -12.30 -3.38 15.67
C GLY A 104 -10.93 -3.91 15.24
N LYS A 105 -10.48 -5.06 15.76
CA LYS A 105 -9.22 -5.70 15.35
C LYS A 105 -9.37 -6.41 14.02
N ILE A 106 -8.31 -6.55 13.26
CA ILE A 106 -8.30 -7.36 12.04
C ILE A 106 -8.48 -8.85 12.36
N LYS A 107 -9.13 -9.61 11.48
CA LYS A 107 -9.22 -11.07 11.59
C LYS A 107 -7.83 -11.69 11.40
N GLN A 108 -7.48 -12.72 12.17
CA GLN A 108 -6.29 -13.53 11.90
C GLN A 108 -6.45 -14.23 10.53
N SER A 109 -5.43 -14.13 9.67
CA SER A 109 -5.47 -14.67 8.30
C SER A 109 -6.66 -14.15 7.45
N GLY A 110 -7.09 -12.91 7.72
CA GLY A 110 -8.17 -12.27 6.98
C GLY A 110 -7.72 -11.69 5.64
N PHE A 111 -8.65 -10.98 5.00
CA PHE A 111 -8.44 -10.37 3.70
C PHE A 111 -8.66 -8.86 3.74
N ILE A 112 -7.97 -8.14 2.87
CA ILE A 112 -8.31 -6.79 2.43
C ILE A 112 -9.32 -6.96 1.30
N LYS A 113 -10.47 -6.32 1.43
CA LYS A 113 -11.57 -6.43 0.45
C LYS A 113 -12.48 -5.21 0.47
N CYS A 114 -13.41 -5.19 -0.47
CA CYS A 114 -14.54 -4.28 -0.43
C CYS A 114 -15.62 -4.82 0.51
N HIS A 115 -16.17 -3.96 1.38
CA HIS A 115 -17.24 -4.30 2.34
C HIS A 115 -18.58 -3.63 2.00
N ASP A 116 -18.67 -3.00 0.84
CA ASP A 116 -19.92 -2.42 0.35
C ASP A 116 -21.00 -3.49 0.15
N ALA A 117 -22.21 -3.25 0.64
CA ALA A 117 -23.33 -4.20 0.51
C ALA A 117 -23.82 -4.39 -0.95
N ASN A 118 -23.50 -3.45 -1.83
CA ASN A 118 -23.86 -3.46 -3.25
C ASN A 118 -22.69 -3.87 -4.17
N ALA A 119 -21.61 -4.42 -3.61
CA ALA A 119 -20.55 -5.00 -4.42
C ALA A 119 -21.12 -6.10 -5.34
N PRO A 120 -20.73 -6.17 -6.62
CA PRO A 120 -21.23 -7.22 -7.51
C PRO A 120 -20.84 -8.60 -6.98
N GLN A 121 -21.83 -9.44 -6.69
CA GLN A 121 -21.62 -10.75 -6.06
C GLN A 121 -20.64 -11.66 -6.83
N TRP A 122 -20.63 -11.55 -8.16
CA TRP A 122 -19.71 -12.31 -9.04
C TRP A 122 -18.25 -11.84 -8.97
N ARG A 123 -17.97 -10.70 -8.30
CA ARG A 123 -16.63 -10.15 -8.06
C ARG A 123 -16.19 -10.22 -6.60
N GLU A 124 -17.12 -10.38 -5.66
CA GLU A 124 -16.86 -10.28 -4.22
C GLU A 124 -15.73 -11.21 -3.76
N ASP A 125 -15.74 -12.47 -4.24
CA ASP A 125 -14.69 -13.44 -3.93
C ASP A 125 -13.34 -13.11 -4.59
N SER A 126 -13.38 -12.47 -5.74
CA SER A 126 -12.18 -12.16 -6.53
C SER A 126 -11.45 -10.94 -6.01
N TRP A 127 -12.16 -9.92 -5.51
CA TRP A 127 -11.60 -8.70 -4.93
C TRP A 127 -11.13 -8.90 -3.49
N THR A 128 -10.33 -9.94 -3.28
CA THR A 128 -9.76 -10.28 -1.99
C THR A 128 -8.26 -10.45 -2.09
N TRP A 129 -7.53 -9.81 -1.18
CA TRP A 129 -6.10 -9.95 -1.01
C TRP A 129 -5.81 -10.36 0.43
N PRO A 130 -4.96 -11.35 0.72
CA PRO A 130 -4.42 -11.53 2.07
C PRO A 130 -3.64 -10.27 2.47
N TYR A 131 -3.34 -10.11 3.76
CA TYR A 131 -2.63 -8.91 4.25
C TYR A 131 -1.25 -8.69 3.61
N ASN A 132 -0.64 -9.72 3.03
CA ASN A 132 0.59 -9.59 2.25
C ASN A 132 0.38 -8.97 0.84
N GLY A 133 -0.85 -8.65 0.44
CA GLY A 133 -1.19 -8.02 -0.83
C GLY A 133 -1.20 -8.95 -2.04
N GLN A 134 -1.00 -10.27 -1.88
CA GLN A 134 -0.98 -11.19 -3.01
C GLN A 134 -2.39 -11.44 -3.56
N SER A 135 -2.56 -11.34 -4.88
CA SER A 135 -3.84 -11.68 -5.49
C SER A 135 -4.09 -13.19 -5.41
N LYS A 136 -5.34 -13.58 -5.13
CA LYS A 136 -5.76 -14.99 -5.22
C LYS A 136 -6.13 -15.43 -6.63
N VAL A 137 -6.42 -14.49 -7.53
CA VAL A 137 -6.92 -14.79 -8.88
C VAL A 137 -5.93 -14.31 -9.93
N SER A 138 -5.71 -15.13 -10.95
CA SER A 138 -4.66 -14.91 -11.96
C SER A 138 -4.87 -13.66 -12.82
N TRP A 139 -6.10 -13.19 -12.96
CA TRP A 139 -6.44 -12.02 -13.76
C TRP A 139 -6.24 -10.69 -13.01
N MET A 140 -6.11 -10.73 -11.69
CA MET A 140 -5.97 -9.55 -10.83
C MET A 140 -4.53 -9.44 -10.33
N GLY A 141 -3.96 -8.25 -10.41
CA GLY A 141 -2.62 -7.97 -9.88
C GLY A 141 -2.58 -7.99 -8.35
N ASN A 142 -1.38 -8.19 -7.81
CA ASN A 142 -1.11 -7.94 -6.39
C ASN A 142 -1.39 -6.46 -6.05
N MET A 143 -1.69 -6.19 -4.79
CA MET A 143 -1.72 -4.81 -4.29
C MET A 143 -0.34 -4.17 -4.47
N PHE A 144 -0.33 -2.88 -4.77
CA PHE A 144 0.91 -2.13 -4.82
C PHE A 144 1.41 -1.91 -3.39
N SER A 145 2.54 -2.52 -3.04
CA SER A 145 3.19 -2.36 -1.75
C SER A 145 4.44 -1.50 -1.90
N PRO A 146 4.40 -0.20 -1.53
CA PRO A 146 5.58 0.65 -1.62
C PRO A 146 6.64 0.21 -0.61
N ALA A 147 7.90 0.51 -0.92
CA ALA A 147 8.95 0.39 0.08
C ALA A 147 8.66 1.37 1.22
N HIS A 148 8.91 0.96 2.46
CA HIS A 148 8.72 1.82 3.61
C HIS A 148 9.91 1.72 4.57
N GLU A 149 10.08 2.74 5.40
CA GLU A 149 11.12 2.83 6.42
C GLU A 149 10.46 3.24 7.74
N ILE A 150 10.78 2.57 8.84
CA ILE A 150 10.25 2.91 10.17
C ILE A 150 11.35 3.63 10.96
N LYS A 151 11.03 4.81 11.50
CA LYS A 151 11.91 5.55 12.42
C LYS A 151 11.12 6.00 13.64
N GLY A 152 11.42 5.38 14.78
CA GLY A 152 10.68 5.64 16.02
C GLY A 152 9.20 5.25 15.86
N SER A 153 8.31 6.21 16.09
CA SER A 153 6.86 6.03 15.99
C SER A 153 6.27 6.34 14.61
N HIS A 154 7.11 6.59 13.59
CA HIS A 154 6.65 7.00 12.26
C HIS A 154 7.07 6.00 11.19
N LEU A 155 6.15 5.75 10.26
CA LEU A 155 6.40 5.02 9.02
C LEU A 155 6.48 6.01 7.86
N TYR A 156 7.55 5.89 7.08
CA TYR A 156 7.84 6.73 5.92
C TYR A 156 7.69 5.91 4.66
N ILE A 157 6.92 6.40 3.70
CA ILE A 157 6.72 5.73 2.41
C ILE A 157 7.76 6.23 1.41
N ASN A 158 8.42 5.29 0.74
CA ASN A 158 9.41 5.53 -0.30
C ASN A 158 8.80 5.13 -1.65
N LEU A 159 8.56 6.11 -2.52
CA LEU A 159 8.03 5.94 -3.87
C LEU A 159 9.12 6.04 -4.94
#